data_AF-A0A139NRE6-F1
#
_entry.id   AF-A0A139NRE6-F1
#
_cell.length_a   1.000
_cell.length_b   1.000
_cell.length_c   1.000
_cell.angle_alpha   90.00
_cell.angle_beta   90.00
_cell.angle_gamma   90.00
#
_symmetry.space_group_name_H-M   'P 1'
#
loop_
_entity.id
_entity.type
_entity.pdbx_description
1 polymer ?
#
loop_
_entity_poly.entity_id
_entity_poly.type
_entity_poly.pdbx_seq_one_letter_code
_entity_poly.pdbx_strand_id
1 'polypeptide(L)'
;MLTREETLATKAELEENFRRLGFKHARVAREMGISQSELADVLAMSRPNPAHVWMLRDYLEDQLIQRGLEVYPYSKLAQHSANQWFHYDRPWRQKL
;
A
#
# COMPACT_ATOMS: atom_id res chain seq x y z
N MET A 1 -8.22 -11.18 11.27
CA MET A 1 -6.75 -11.32 11.37
C MET A 1 -6.31 -12.21 10.21
N LEU A 2 -5.26 -11.84 9.47
CA LEU A 2 -4.81 -12.64 8.31
C LEU A 2 -4.17 -13.95 8.78
N THR A 3 -4.35 -15.03 8.02
CA THR A 3 -3.56 -16.25 8.19
C THR A 3 -2.13 -16.03 7.67
N ARG A 4 -1.23 -17.00 7.91
CA ARG A 4 0.15 -16.95 7.40
C ARG A 4 0.19 -16.90 5.87
N GLU A 5 -0.63 -17.70 5.21
CA GLU A 5 -0.70 -17.72 3.74
C GLU A 5 -1.22 -16.40 3.19
N GLU A 6 -2.27 -15.84 3.81
CA GLU A 6 -2.83 -14.55 3.44
C GLU A 6 -1.85 -13.40 3.68
N THR A 7 -1.04 -13.49 4.73
CA THR A 7 0.04 -12.54 5.01
C THR A 7 1.13 -12.60 3.93
N LEU A 8 1.54 -13.80 3.52
CA LEU A 8 2.53 -13.98 2.45
C LEU A 8 2.00 -13.50 1.09
N ALA A 9 0.73 -13.77 0.78
CA ALA A 9 0.08 -13.28 -0.43
C ALA A 9 0.00 -11.75 -0.44
N THR A 10 -0.50 -11.15 0.65
CA THR A 10 -0.60 -9.68 0.78
C THR A 10 0.77 -9.01 0.64
N LYS A 11 1.80 -9.59 1.26
CA LYS A 11 3.19 -9.14 1.11
C LYS A 11 3.60 -9.12 -0.37
N ALA A 12 3.47 -10.26 -1.06
CA ALA A 12 3.88 -10.40 -2.45
C ALA A 12 3.12 -9.44 -3.39
N GLU A 13 1.82 -9.24 -3.15
CA GLU A 13 0.97 -8.32 -3.92
C GLU A 13 1.40 -6.85 -3.76
N LEU A 14 1.72 -6.43 -2.53
CA LEU A 14 2.22 -5.07 -2.25
C LEU A 14 3.62 -4.86 -2.84
N GLU A 15 4.52 -5.82 -2.68
CA GLU A 15 5.89 -5.77 -3.23
C GLU A 15 5.87 -5.71 -4.77
N GLU A 16 5.00 -6.48 -5.42
CA GLU A 16 4.87 -6.48 -6.88
C GLU A 16 4.35 -5.14 -7.41
N ASN A 17 3.30 -4.58 -6.80
CA ASN A 17 2.79 -3.26 -7.17
C ASN A 17 3.80 -2.14 -6.91
N PHE A 18 4.53 -2.21 -5.80
CA PHE A 18 5.61 -1.27 -5.50
C PHE A 18 6.74 -1.34 -6.53
N ARG A 19 7.14 -2.56 -6.92
CA ARG A 19 8.14 -2.81 -7.96
C ARG A 19 7.70 -2.24 -9.32
N ARG A 20 6.43 -2.45 -9.71
CA ARG A 20 5.84 -1.90 -10.95
C ARG A 20 5.85 -0.38 -10.97
N LEU A 21 5.57 0.26 -9.84
CA LEU A 21 5.60 1.72 -9.72
C LEU A 21 7.01 2.29 -9.92
N GLY A 22 8.05 1.53 -9.53
CA GLY A 22 9.45 1.90 -9.75
C GLY A 22 9.96 3.08 -8.91
N PHE A 23 9.21 3.47 -7.87
CA PHE A 23 9.59 4.59 -7.01
C PHE A 23 10.57 4.17 -5.91
N LYS A 24 11.38 5.14 -5.47
CA LYS A 24 12.24 4.94 -4.31
C LYS A 24 11.40 4.92 -3.03
N HIS A 25 11.77 4.07 -2.07
CA HIS A 25 11.15 3.99 -0.74
C HIS A 25 11.02 5.36 -0.07
N ALA A 26 12.09 6.16 -0.06
CA ALA A 26 12.07 7.51 0.51
C ALA A 26 11.01 8.44 -0.11
N ARG A 27 10.73 8.29 -1.41
CA ARG A 27 9.69 9.08 -2.08
C ARG A 27 8.31 8.64 -1.63
N VAL A 28 8.04 7.33 -1.64
CA VAL A 28 6.74 6.78 -1.26
C VAL A 28 6.43 7.09 0.20
N ALA A 29 7.37 6.85 1.10
CA ALA A 29 7.22 7.16 2.53
C ALA A 29 6.88 8.65 2.75
N ARG A 30 7.60 9.55 2.07
CA ARG A 30 7.33 11.00 2.15
C ARG A 30 5.97 11.39 1.59
N GLU A 31 5.57 10.84 0.44
CA GLU A 31 4.26 11.15 -0.19
C GLU A 31 3.09 10.57 0.60
N MET A 32 3.31 9.47 1.31
CA MET A 32 2.40 8.91 2.30
C MET A 32 2.43 9.71 3.61
N GLY A 33 3.53 10.38 3.96
CA GLY A 33 3.66 11.05 5.26
C GLY A 33 3.96 10.08 6.41
N ILE A 34 4.58 8.94 6.12
CA ILE A 34 5.07 7.96 7.10
C ILE A 34 6.60 7.87 7.04
N SER A 35 7.21 7.24 8.05
CA SER A 35 8.64 6.94 8.05
C SER A 35 9.01 5.84 7.06
N GLN A 36 10.28 5.79 6.65
CA GLN A 36 10.79 4.70 5.79
C GLN A 36 10.75 3.34 6.50
N SER A 37 10.89 3.30 7.82
CA SER A 37 10.74 2.08 8.61
C SER A 37 9.30 1.57 8.61
N GLU A 38 8.31 2.44 8.78
CA GLU A 38 6.90 2.05 8.72
C GLU A 38 6.53 1.53 7.33
N LEU A 39 7.05 2.16 6.26
CA LEU A 39 6.86 1.66 4.90
C LEU A 39 7.50 0.26 4.72
N ALA A 40 8.69 0.05 5.27
CA ALA A 40 9.36 -1.25 5.21
C ALA A 40 8.59 -2.33 5.97
N ASP A 41 8.03 -2.02 7.14
CA ASP A 41 7.20 -2.94 7.91
C ASP A 41 5.92 -3.32 7.18
N VAL A 42 5.28 -2.37 6.48
CA VAL A 42 4.12 -2.63 5.62
C VAL A 42 4.49 -3.51 4.44
N LEU A 43 5.55 -3.18 3.69
CA LEU A 43 6.00 -3.97 2.55
C LEU A 43 6.41 -5.39 2.96
N ALA A 44 7.05 -5.54 4.12
CA ALA A 44 7.46 -6.84 4.66
C ALA A 44 6.32 -7.60 5.35
N MET A 45 5.16 -6.96 5.57
CA MET A 45 4.09 -7.44 6.45
C MET A 45 4.62 -7.86 7.85
N SER A 46 5.62 -7.14 8.36
CA SER A 46 6.29 -7.41 9.64
C SER A 46 5.74 -6.51 10.74
N ARG A 47 4.65 -6.95 11.40
CA ARG A 47 3.91 -6.16 12.40
C ARG A 47 3.49 -4.77 11.89
N PRO A 48 2.90 -4.67 10.69
CA PRO A 48 2.57 -3.39 10.11
C PRO A 48 1.41 -2.72 10.87
N ASN A 49 1.36 -1.39 10.82
CA ASN A 49 0.13 -0.68 11.15
C ASN A 49 -0.94 -1.02 10.10
N PRO A 50 -2.09 -1.61 10.47
CA PRO A 50 -3.14 -1.98 9.52
C PRO A 50 -3.64 -0.81 8.66
N ALA A 51 -3.69 0.40 9.21
CA ALA A 51 -4.08 1.60 8.46
C ALA A 51 -3.06 1.91 7.35
N HIS A 52 -1.76 1.75 7.61
CA HIS A 52 -0.72 1.98 6.62
C HIS A 52 -0.71 0.93 5.50
N VAL A 53 -1.20 -0.29 5.75
CA VAL A 53 -1.37 -1.32 4.71
C VAL A 53 -2.41 -0.86 3.67
N TRP A 54 -3.58 -0.43 4.14
CA TRP A 54 -4.64 0.10 3.26
C TRP A 54 -4.22 1.37 2.55
N MET A 55 -3.53 2.25 3.26
CA MET A 55 -2.98 3.49 2.72
C MET A 55 -1.95 3.23 1.61
N LEU A 56 -1.04 2.26 1.79
CA LEU A 56 -0.08 1.90 0.74
C LEU A 56 -0.79 1.31 -0.48
N ARG A 57 -1.79 0.45 -0.27
CA ARG A 57 -2.59 -0.14 -1.34
C ARG A 57 -3.26 0.95 -2.18
N ASP A 58 -3.96 1.90 -1.55
CA ASP A 58 -4.62 3.00 -2.25
C ASP A 58 -3.60 3.91 -2.97
N TYR A 59 -2.46 4.19 -2.33
CA TYR A 59 -1.38 4.95 -2.95
C TYR A 59 -0.86 4.26 -4.22
N LEU A 60 -0.56 2.97 -4.16
CA LEU A 60 -0.05 2.20 -5.29
C LEU A 60 -1.06 2.17 -6.43
N GLU A 61 -2.33 1.91 -6.15
CA GLU A 61 -3.38 1.93 -7.17
C GLU A 61 -3.49 3.28 -7.87
N ASP A 62 -3.59 4.37 -7.11
CA ASP A 62 -3.68 5.71 -7.69
C ASP A 62 -2.47 6.02 -8.56
N GLN A 63 -1.26 5.75 -8.06
CA GLN A 63 -0.04 6.10 -8.77
C GLN A 63 0.17 5.24 -10.03
N LEU A 64 -0.23 3.97 -10.00
CA LEU A 64 -0.19 3.08 -11.17
C LEU A 64 -1.21 3.51 -12.23
N ILE A 65 -2.47 3.73 -11.83
CA ILE A 65 -3.56 4.15 -12.73
C ILE A 65 -3.23 5.50 -13.38
N GLN A 66 -2.77 6.49 -12.59
CA GLN A 66 -2.39 7.81 -13.11
C GLN A 66 -1.26 7.75 -14.16
N ARG A 67 -0.47 6.67 -14.18
CA ARG A 67 0.64 6.45 -15.12
C ARG A 67 0.30 5.49 -16.26
N GLY A 68 -0.94 5.00 -16.31
CA GLY A 68 -1.34 3.98 -17.27
C GLY A 68 -0.65 2.62 -17.06
N LEU A 69 -0.18 2.34 -15.84
CA LEU A 69 0.40 1.05 -15.47
C LEU A 69 -0.67 0.13 -14.88
N GLU A 70 -0.56 -1.16 -15.18
CA GLU A 70 -1.51 -2.16 -14.68
C GLU A 70 -1.25 -2.51 -13.21
N VAL A 71 -2.31 -2.44 -12.40
CA VAL A 71 -2.31 -2.88 -11.00
C VAL A 71 -2.30 -4.40 -10.95
N TYR A 72 -1.32 -4.97 -10.22
CA TYR A 72 -1.35 -6.38 -9.85
C TYR A 72 -2.50 -6.61 -8.85
N PRO A 73 -3.40 -7.58 -9.09
CA PRO A 73 -4.60 -7.73 -8.31
C PRO A 73 -4.30 -8.11 -6.85
N TYR A 74 -5.10 -7.56 -5.93
CA TYR A 74 -5.06 -7.92 -4.53
C TYR A 74 -6.06 -9.04 -4.24
N SER A 75 -5.68 -10.05 -3.46
CA SER A 75 -6.60 -11.09 -3.02
C SER A 75 -7.36 -10.66 -1.75
N LYS A 76 -6.65 -10.09 -0.76
CA LYS A 76 -7.23 -9.68 0.53
C LYS A 76 -7.52 -8.21 0.65
N LEU A 77 -6.83 -7.38 -0.13
CA LEU A 77 -7.04 -5.94 -0.19
C LEU A 77 -7.96 -5.52 -1.35
N ALA A 78 -8.67 -6.47 -1.98
CA ALA A 78 -9.54 -6.22 -3.14
C ALA A 78 -10.80 -5.41 -2.78
N GLN A 79 -11.31 -5.56 -1.56
CA GLN A 79 -12.56 -4.94 -1.13
C GLN A 79 -12.32 -3.55 -0.55
N HIS A 80 -12.59 -2.52 -1.35
CA HIS A 80 -12.49 -1.12 -0.93
C HIS A 80 -13.44 -0.76 0.23
N SER A 81 -14.53 -1.51 0.42
CA SER A 81 -15.48 -1.31 1.53
C SER A 81 -14.82 -1.56 2.89
N ALA A 82 -13.76 -2.36 2.96
CA ALA A 82 -13.01 -2.59 4.20
C ALA A 82 -12.22 -1.35 4.66
N ASN A 83 -12.00 -0.35 3.80
CA ASN A 83 -11.40 0.95 4.19
C ASN A 83 -12.28 1.71 5.19
N GLN A 84 -13.57 1.38 5.34
CA GLN A 84 -14.44 2.03 6.32
C GLN A 84 -14.02 1.76 7.77
N TRP A 85 -13.19 0.74 8.01
CA TRP A 85 -12.79 0.33 9.36
C TRP A 85 -11.43 0.90 9.80
N PHE A 86 -10.70 1.55 8.88
CA PHE A 86 -9.38 2.12 9.15
C PHE A 86 -9.31 3.57 8.67
N HIS A 87 -9.22 4.50 9.61
CA HIS A 87 -9.03 5.91 9.29
C HIS A 87 -7.55 6.18 8.98
N TYR A 88 -7.27 6.71 7.80
CA TYR A 88 -5.96 7.25 7.41
C TYR A 88 -6.12 8.41 6.43
N ASP A 89 -5.15 9.31 6.44
CA ASP A 89 -5.08 10.43 5.50
C ASP A 89 -4.56 9.98 4.13
N ARG A 90 -4.91 10.74 3.08
CA ARG A 90 -4.43 10.53 1.71
C ARG A 90 -3.65 11.76 1.22
N PRO A 91 -2.50 12.09 1.83
CA PRO A 91 -1.78 13.33 1.55
C PRO A 91 -1.35 13.47 0.09
N TRP A 92 -1.09 12.37 -0.61
CA TRP A 92 -0.77 12.38 -2.04
C TRP A 92 -1.92 12.82 -2.95
N ARG A 93 -3.17 12.76 -2.49
CA ARG A 93 -4.35 13.25 -3.23
C ARG A 93 -4.63 14.74 -3.00
N GLN A 94 -4.00 15.37 -2.00
CA GLN A 94 -4.27 16.76 -1.63
C GLN A 94 -3.48 17.79 -2.45
N LYS A 95 -2.92 17.40 -3.61
CA LYS A 95 -2.35 18.37 -4.55
C LYS A 95 -3.45 18.96 -5.42
N LEU A 96 -3.98 20.10 -4.98
CA LEU A 96 -4.55 21.15 -5.85
C LEU A 96 -3.41 21.96 -6.47
#